data_AF-A0A916AS10-F1
#
_entry.id   AF-A0A916AS10-F1
#
_cell.length_a   1.000
_cell.length_b   1.000
_cell.length_c   1.000
_cell.angle_alpha   90.00
_cell.angle_beta   90.00
_cell.angle_gamma   90.00
#
_symmetry.space_group_name_H-M   'P 1'
#
loop_
_entity.id
_entity.type
_entity.pdbx_description
1 polymer ?
#
loop_
_entity_poly.entity_id
_entity_poly.type
_entity_poly.pdbx_seq_one_letter_code
_entity_poly.pdbx_strand_id
1 'polypeptide(L)'
;MFGMFKKKEVIQSIAQEVPKVLLRSFGDKHYYLPVEIDQVLAALNYKKENDLMRYKYAYGMFSNLENYEQLGLTEELGNYGHFQREVGKMLLNTPEPIDMHIYFAIAQKHHMTVS
;
A
#
# COMPACT_ATOMS: atom_id res chain seq x y z
N MET A 1 9.24 13.32 -16.32
CA MET A 1 8.92 11.87 -16.43
C MET A 1 9.52 11.00 -15.32
N PHE A 2 10.35 11.50 -14.40
CA PHE A 2 10.97 10.68 -13.33
C PHE A 2 10.04 10.28 -12.17
N GLY A 3 8.96 11.03 -11.91
CA GLY A 3 8.09 10.79 -10.74
C GLY A 3 7.22 9.52 -10.83
N MET A 4 6.82 9.12 -12.05
CA MET A 4 5.89 8.00 -12.24
C MET A 4 6.55 6.63 -12.02
N PHE A 5 7.80 6.48 -12.47
CA PHE A 5 8.58 5.25 -12.26
C PHE A 5 8.85 5.01 -10.78
N LYS A 6 9.27 6.04 -10.05
CA LYS A 6 9.50 5.97 -8.61
C LYS A 6 8.22 5.64 -7.82
N LYS A 7 7.07 6.22 -8.21
CA LYS A 7 5.75 5.88 -7.60
C LYS A 7 5.42 4.40 -7.78
N LYS A 8 5.58 3.87 -9.00
CA LYS A 8 5.30 2.46 -9.30
C LYS A 8 6.19 1.52 -8.48
N GLU A 9 7.50 1.78 -8.41
CA GLU A 9 8.45 0.97 -7.65
C GLU A 9 8.10 0.95 -6.15
N VAL A 10 7.76 2.09 -5.57
CA VAL A 10 7.38 2.18 -4.16
C VAL A 10 6.08 1.42 -3.91
N ILE A 11 5.04 1.60 -4.74
CA ILE A 11 3.77 0.85 -4.62
C ILE A 11 4.00 -0.66 -4.75
N GLN A 12 4.88 -1.09 -5.66
CA GLN A 12 5.24 -2.51 -5.82
C GLN A 12 5.95 -3.07 -4.59
N SER A 13 6.98 -2.38 -4.08
CA SER A 13 7.68 -2.79 -2.85
C SER A 13 6.72 -2.87 -1.66
N ILE A 14 5.84 -1.86 -1.49
CA ILE A 14 4.79 -1.88 -0.47
C ILE A 14 3.91 -3.12 -0.63
N ALA A 15 3.36 -3.38 -1.83
CA ALA A 15 2.47 -4.50 -2.09
C ALA A 15 3.14 -5.88 -1.90
N GLN A 16 4.46 -5.97 -2.04
CA GLN A 16 5.21 -7.21 -1.89
C GLN A 16 5.57 -7.53 -0.44
N GLU A 17 5.85 -6.51 0.38
CA GLU A 17 6.42 -6.69 1.71
C GLU A 17 5.40 -6.47 2.84
N VAL A 18 4.59 -5.42 2.73
CA VAL A 18 3.70 -4.94 3.82
C VAL A 18 2.52 -5.90 4.08
N PRO A 19 1.80 -6.43 3.08
CA PRO A 19 0.61 -7.26 3.32
C PRO A 19 0.89 -8.52 4.14
N LYS A 20 2.05 -9.16 3.95
CA LYS A 20 2.43 -10.35 4.73
C LYS A 20 2.57 -10.05 6.22
N VAL A 21 3.17 -8.90 6.56
CA VAL A 21 3.36 -8.50 7.95
C VAL A 21 2.04 -8.03 8.55
N LEU A 22 1.21 -7.31 7.79
CA LEU A 22 -0.15 -6.95 8.22
C LEU A 22 -0.99 -8.19 8.56
N LEU A 23 -1.04 -9.17 7.66
CA LEU A 23 -1.77 -10.42 7.85
C LEU A 23 -1.25 -11.20 9.08
N ARG A 24 0.07 -11.27 9.25
CA ARG A 24 0.69 -11.95 10.39
C ARG A 24 0.42 -11.26 11.72
N SER A 25 0.44 -9.93 11.75
CA SER A 25 0.36 -9.16 12.99
C SER A 25 -1.07 -8.88 13.44
N PHE A 26 -2.00 -8.69 12.50
CA PHE A 26 -3.36 -8.23 12.80
C PHE A 26 -4.46 -9.13 12.22
N GLY A 27 -4.11 -10.18 11.49
CA GLY A 27 -5.06 -11.12 10.89
C GLY A 27 -5.64 -10.64 9.57
N ASP A 28 -6.56 -11.43 9.01
CA ASP A 28 -7.22 -11.12 7.75
C ASP A 28 -8.28 -10.03 7.93
N LYS A 29 -8.12 -8.91 7.21
CA LYS A 29 -8.99 -7.73 7.26
C LYS A 29 -9.14 -7.13 5.87
N HIS A 30 -10.28 -6.49 5.63
CA HIS A 30 -10.52 -5.72 4.40
C HIS A 30 -9.75 -4.40 4.34
N TYR A 31 -9.37 -3.85 5.49
CA TYR A 31 -8.54 -2.66 5.62
C TYR A 31 -7.85 -2.66 6.99
N TYR A 32 -6.83 -1.83 7.14
CA TYR A 32 -6.05 -1.66 8.35
C TYR A 32 -6.07 -0.19 8.80
N LEU A 33 -5.96 0.02 10.10
CA LEU A 33 -5.90 1.35 10.68
C LEU A 33 -4.53 1.98 10.39
N PRO A 34 -4.44 3.32 10.26
CA PRO A 34 -3.16 4.00 10.05
C PRO A 34 -2.08 3.63 11.06
N VAL A 35 -2.47 3.42 12.33
CA VAL A 35 -1.55 2.97 13.39
C VAL A 35 -1.01 1.56 13.17
N GLU A 36 -1.81 0.65 12.62
CA GLU A 36 -1.37 -0.72 12.28
C GLU A 36 -0.38 -0.66 11.10
N ILE A 37 -0.69 0.17 10.10
CA ILE A 37 0.18 0.41 8.94
C ILE A 37 1.53 1.01 9.38
N ASP A 38 1.51 1.99 10.30
CA ASP A 38 2.71 2.59 10.86
C ASP A 38 3.59 1.56 11.58
N GLN A 39 3.00 0.70 12.39
CA GLN A 39 3.72 -0.37 13.08
C GLN A 39 4.39 -1.33 12.11
N VAL A 40 3.70 -1.72 11.04
CA VAL A 40 4.29 -2.61 10.02
C VAL A 40 5.42 -1.94 9.26
N LEU A 41 5.23 -0.70 8.81
CA LEU A 41 6.26 0.03 8.08
C LEU A 41 7.51 0.23 8.96
N ALA A 42 7.32 0.57 10.23
CA ALA A 42 8.42 0.65 11.19
C ALA A 42 9.12 -0.70 11.40
N ALA A 43 8.37 -1.81 11.49
CA ALA A 43 8.93 -3.15 11.61
C ALA A 43 9.75 -3.60 10.38
N LEU A 44 9.43 -3.05 9.20
CA LEU A 44 10.19 -3.22 7.96
C LEU A 44 11.36 -2.23 7.83
N ASN A 45 11.69 -1.50 8.90
CA ASN A 45 12.76 -0.50 8.96
C ASN A 45 12.55 0.70 8.01
N TYR A 46 11.30 0.97 7.60
CA TYR A 46 10.96 2.18 6.86
C TYR A 46 10.80 3.35 7.84
N LYS A 47 11.74 4.29 7.81
CA LYS A 47 11.68 5.48 8.67
C LYS A 47 10.80 6.57 8.06
N LYS A 48 9.73 6.94 8.77
CA LYS A 48 8.73 7.93 8.33
C LYS A 48 9.33 9.29 7.98
N GLU A 49 10.35 9.71 8.72
CA GLU A 49 11.12 10.95 8.49
C GLU A 49 11.88 10.97 7.15
N ASN A 50 12.26 9.80 6.64
CA ASN A 50 13.04 9.67 5.40
C ASN A 50 12.17 9.34 4.18
N ASP A 51 11.00 8.72 4.39
CA ASP A 51 10.13 8.27 3.31
C ASP A 51 8.64 8.46 3.63
N LEU A 52 8.25 9.72 3.86
CA LEU A 52 6.86 10.08 4.14
C LEU A 52 5.92 9.66 3.00
N MET A 53 6.39 9.66 1.74
CA MET A 53 5.58 9.27 0.60
C MET A 53 5.25 7.77 0.59
N ARG A 54 6.16 6.88 1.00
CA ARG A 54 5.84 5.46 1.20
C ARG A 54 4.74 5.26 2.23
N TYR A 55 4.77 6.01 3.32
CA TYR A 55 3.71 5.99 4.34
C TYR A 55 2.36 6.43 3.75
N LYS A 56 2.34 7.57 3.05
CA LYS A 56 1.13 8.05 2.34
C LYS A 56 0.57 7.00 1.38
N TYR A 57 1.41 6.36 0.57
CA TYR A 57 0.98 5.30 -0.34
C TYR A 57 0.45 4.08 0.41
N ALA A 58 1.11 3.64 1.48
CA ALA A 58 0.66 2.48 2.26
C ALA A 58 -0.70 2.74 2.93
N TYR A 59 -0.93 3.93 3.48
CA TYR A 59 -2.25 4.34 3.94
C TYR A 59 -3.27 4.31 2.80
N GLY A 60 -2.88 4.88 1.65
CA GLY A 60 -3.69 4.86 0.44
C GLY A 60 -4.13 3.46 0.02
N MET A 61 -3.22 2.50 0.11
CA MET A 61 -3.41 1.12 -0.35
C MET A 61 -4.21 0.28 0.64
N PHE A 62 -3.96 0.43 1.94
CA PHE A 62 -4.43 -0.52 2.94
C PHE A 62 -5.48 0.03 3.92
N SER A 63 -5.77 1.33 3.90
CA SER A 63 -6.83 1.92 4.72
C SER A 63 -8.13 2.11 3.94
N ASN A 64 -9.20 2.44 4.66
CA ASN A 64 -10.49 2.79 4.07
C ASN A 64 -10.57 4.28 3.68
N LEU A 65 -11.64 4.65 2.97
CA LEU A 65 -11.89 6.03 2.53
C LEU A 65 -11.87 7.04 3.69
N GLU A 66 -12.48 6.71 4.82
CA GLU A 66 -12.56 7.62 5.97
C GLU A 66 -11.16 7.99 6.51
N ASN A 67 -10.31 6.98 6.74
CA ASN A 67 -8.94 7.21 7.17
C ASN A 67 -8.12 7.95 6.11
N TYR A 68 -8.33 7.63 4.83
CA TYR A 68 -7.68 8.31 3.72
C TYR A 68 -7.96 9.81 3.71
N GLU A 69 -9.23 10.20 3.92
CA GLU A 69 -9.66 11.60 3.98
C GLU A 69 -9.18 12.28 5.26
N GLN A 70 -9.28 11.63 6.42
CA GLN A 70 -8.80 12.16 7.71
C GLN A 70 -7.28 12.44 7.72
N LEU A 71 -6.51 11.64 6.97
CA LEU A 71 -5.06 11.83 6.80
C LEU A 71 -4.71 12.90 5.76
N GLY A 72 -5.70 13.54 5.13
CA GLY A 72 -5.48 14.57 4.10
C GLY A 72 -4.88 14.03 2.79
N LEU A 73 -4.99 12.71 2.54
CA LEU A 73 -4.36 12.09 1.37
C LEU A 73 -5.03 12.50 0.05
N THR A 74 -6.25 13.01 0.10
CA THR A 74 -6.96 13.52 -1.08
C THR A 74 -6.20 14.64 -1.79
N GLU A 75 -5.53 15.53 -1.04
CA GLU A 75 -4.75 16.64 -1.62
C GLU A 75 -3.44 16.16 -2.24
N GLU A 76 -2.88 15.08 -1.71
CA GLU A 76 -1.54 14.58 -2.03
C GLU A 76 -1.55 13.50 -3.11
N LEU A 77 -2.54 12.61 -3.05
CA LEU A 77 -2.67 11.41 -3.87
C LEU A 77 -3.90 11.46 -4.79
N GLY A 78 -4.76 12.46 -4.62
CA GLY A 78 -6.01 12.62 -5.36
C GLY A 78 -7.16 11.81 -4.75
N ASN A 79 -8.29 11.76 -5.45
CA ASN A 79 -9.47 11.02 -5.01
C ASN A 79 -9.14 9.54 -4.73
N TYR A 80 -9.62 9.01 -3.60
CA TYR A 80 -9.35 7.63 -3.17
C TYR A 80 -9.67 6.59 -4.25
N GLY A 81 -10.84 6.68 -4.90
CA GLY A 81 -11.23 5.75 -5.95
C GLY A 81 -10.32 5.85 -7.18
N HIS A 82 -9.88 7.05 -7.54
CA HIS A 82 -8.90 7.23 -8.60
C HIS A 82 -7.55 6.62 -8.23
N PHE A 83 -7.05 6.89 -7.02
CA PHE A 83 -5.81 6.32 -6.51
C PHE A 83 -5.84 4.79 -6.50
N GLN A 84 -6.93 4.18 -6.03
CA GLN A 84 -7.11 2.73 -6.02
C GLN A 84 -7.04 2.11 -7.42
N ARG A 85 -7.66 2.76 -8.42
CA ARG A 85 -7.55 2.33 -9.83
C ARG A 85 -6.15 2.49 -10.39
N GLU A 86 -5.44 3.56 -10.02
CA GLU A 86 -4.03 3.73 -10.41
C GLU A 86 -3.17 2.61 -9.84
N VAL A 87 -3.37 2.24 -8.57
CA VAL A 87 -2.66 1.13 -7.93
C VAL A 87 -2.95 -0.19 -8.64
N GLY A 88 -4.22 -0.49 -8.95
CA GLY A 88 -4.62 -1.65 -9.76
C GLY A 88 -3.90 -1.68 -11.12
N LYS A 89 -3.82 -0.53 -11.80
CA LYS A 89 -3.11 -0.41 -13.08
C LYS A 89 -1.62 -0.64 -12.93
N MET A 90 -1.01 -0.14 -11.87
CA MET A 90 0.44 -0.29 -11.62
C MET A 90 0.84 -1.70 -11.23
N LEU A 91 0.00 -2.41 -10.46
CA LEU A 91 0.32 -3.75 -9.95
C LEU A 91 -0.10 -4.86 -10.91
N LEU A 92 -1.26 -4.74 -11.55
CA LEU A 92 -1.88 -5.82 -12.32
C LEU A 92 -2.30 -5.40 -13.74
N ASN A 93 -2.06 -4.15 -14.13
CA ASN A 93 -2.53 -3.59 -15.40
C ASN A 93 -4.07 -3.66 -15.56
N THR A 94 -4.81 -3.61 -14.45
CA THR A 94 -6.29 -3.58 -14.42
C THR A 94 -6.80 -2.18 -14.07
N PRO A 95 -7.92 -1.71 -14.66
CA PRO A 95 -8.56 -0.46 -14.26
C PRO A 95 -9.41 -0.60 -12.98
N GLU A 96 -9.55 -1.80 -12.43
CA GLU A 96 -10.36 -2.06 -11.24
C GLU A 96 -9.57 -1.83 -9.94
N PRO A 97 -10.21 -1.30 -8.88
CA PRO A 97 -9.65 -1.34 -7.53
C PRO A 97 -9.30 -2.78 -7.12
N ILE A 98 -8.29 -2.93 -6.29
CA ILE A 98 -7.85 -4.23 -5.79
C ILE A 98 -8.17 -4.36 -4.31
N ASP A 99 -8.64 -5.55 -3.90
CA ASP A 99 -8.92 -5.84 -2.51
C ASP A 99 -7.69 -6.40 -1.77
N MET A 100 -7.79 -6.54 -0.44
CA MET A 100 -6.70 -7.02 0.40
C MET A 100 -6.20 -8.44 0.06
N HIS A 101 -7.06 -9.34 -0.42
CA HIS A 101 -6.64 -10.70 -0.79
C HIS A 101 -5.74 -10.68 -2.03
N ILE A 102 -5.94 -9.73 -2.94
CA ILE A 102 -5.05 -9.53 -4.08
C ILE A 102 -3.68 -9.08 -3.62
N TYR A 103 -3.60 -8.16 -2.64
CA TYR A 103 -2.33 -7.77 -2.03
C TYR A 103 -1.63 -8.96 -1.35
N PHE A 104 -2.37 -9.81 -0.63
CA PHE A 104 -1.79 -11.03 -0.03
C PHE A 104 -1.26 -12.00 -1.09
N ALA A 105 -1.99 -12.19 -2.21
CA ALA A 105 -1.54 -13.03 -3.32
C ALA A 105 -0.26 -12.48 -3.98
N ILE A 106 -0.16 -11.16 -4.17
CA ILE A 106 1.05 -10.50 -4.67
C ILE A 106 2.24 -10.76 -3.74
N ALA A 107 2.07 -10.52 -2.43
CA ALA A 107 3.11 -10.74 -1.43
C ALA A 107 3.56 -12.21 -1.36
N GLN A 108 2.62 -13.15 -1.47
CA GLN A 108 2.92 -14.58 -1.48
C GLN A 108 3.74 -14.99 -2.72
N LYS A 109 3.32 -14.56 -3.92
CA LYS A 109 4.02 -14.86 -5.17
C LYS A 109 5.45 -14.31 -5.18
N HIS A 110 5.64 -13.09 -4.66
CA HIS A 110 6.96 -12.50 -4.54
C HIS A 110 7.87 -13.34 -3.63
N HIS A 111 7.37 -13.80 -2.49
CA HIS A 111 8.15 -14.63 -1.58
C HIS A 111 8.64 -15.93 -2.23
N MET A 112 7.77 -16.62 -3.00
CA MET A 112 8.14 -17.85 -3.71
C MET A 112 9.19 -17.65 -4.82
N THR A 113 9.32 -16.43 -5.34
CA THR A 113 10.29 -16.11 -6.40
C THR A 113 11.67 -15.75 -5.84
N VAL A 114 11.72 -15.31 -4.57
CA VAL A 114 12.94 -14.78 -3.92
C VAL A 114 13.52 -15.77 -2.89
N SER A 115 12.82 -16.86 -2.58
CA SER A 115 13.27 -18.00 -1.77
C SER A 115 13.92 -19.08 -2.62
#